data_AF-G3YCR1-F1
#
_entry.id   AF-G3YCR1-F1
#
_cell.length_a   1.000
_cell.length_b   1.000
_cell.length_c   1.000
_cell.angle_alpha   90.00
_cell.angle_beta   90.00
_cell.angle_gamma   90.00
#
_symmetry.space_group_name_H-M   'P 1'
#
loop_
_entity.id
_entity.type
_entity.pdbx_description
1 polymer ?
#
loop_
_entity_poly.entity_id
_entity_poly.type
_entity_poly.pdbx_seq_one_letter_code
_entity_poly.pdbx_strand_id
1 'polypeptide(L)'
;MFLVPDSVIPRPATDDYYNLGTYSRPISTTSQDAQIWFDRGLIWCYAFNHAEGYRCFEQAIAHDRNLAIAYWGLAYAMGPNYNKAWRLFDPVDLKHSMKLCHETAQKALELCQLASVTPVERALIEAMQTRFPVDHPAEDYDQINHAYDAAMKKVYDQFPTDLDVMALYVDAKMHTAQRKMFHIKTGLPIETSPVYDVQKLFKDGLALPGADTHPGLLHFCIHFWEMSATPAVALPPADALRHLVPDAGHLHHMPTHLDVLVGDYRRSVDSNTAAVQADEKFLAREGAKNMYSFYRLHNYHSLVYAAMLSGQSKIALRAVDQMEASITDDVLRVDSPPLADWLEFFKSVRVHVYVRFGLWEELKELPIPEDQDLYCVTTAMTHYGKAVAFAATNNVPEALKERTLYQEAAKRVPPSRKDYPNLIIDILKVATAMLDGEIEYRRGNFTQAFESLREAIRHDDALMYTEPWGWMLPTRHAYAALSLEQGHVEEAARAYAEDLGLDAEITRAHQHPNNVWALHGYHECLMRLGRRAEALIIKQQLDVALSVADVDIKSSCFCRLGVQGSQCCS
;
A
#
# COMPACT_ATOMS: atom_id res chain seq x y z
N MET A 1 27.54 26.16 -13.47
CA MET A 1 26.71 25.32 -14.36
C MET A 1 25.30 25.37 -13.78
N PHE A 2 24.28 25.73 -14.56
CA PHE A 2 22.92 25.82 -14.03
C PHE A 2 22.43 24.43 -13.61
N LEU A 3 21.80 24.32 -12.43
CA LEU A 3 21.24 23.06 -11.92
C LEU A 3 20.04 22.59 -12.76
N VAL A 4 19.30 23.54 -13.32
CA VAL A 4 18.31 23.29 -14.39
C VAL A 4 18.97 23.70 -15.71
N PRO A 5 19.19 22.77 -16.66
CA PRO A 5 19.83 23.08 -17.93
C PRO A 5 19.06 24.11 -18.76
N ASP A 6 19.77 24.93 -19.52
CA ASP A 6 19.14 25.86 -20.49
C ASP A 6 18.36 25.15 -21.60
N SER A 7 18.56 23.83 -21.74
CA SER A 7 17.78 22.98 -22.64
C SER A 7 16.36 22.69 -22.16
N VAL A 8 16.01 22.99 -20.90
CA VAL A 8 14.63 22.90 -20.43
C VAL A 8 13.83 24.05 -21.01
N ILE A 9 13.02 23.75 -22.02
CA ILE A 9 12.16 24.73 -22.67
C ILE A 9 10.92 24.94 -21.78
N PRO A 10 10.59 26.20 -21.42
CA PRO A 10 9.39 26.50 -20.62
C PRO A 10 8.13 26.13 -21.40
N ARG A 11 7.28 25.31 -20.78
CA ARG A 11 5.96 24.91 -21.31
C ARG A 11 4.87 25.79 -20.71
N PRO A 12 3.99 26.43 -21.49
CA PRO A 12 2.86 27.19 -20.94
C PRO A 12 2.01 26.34 -20.00
N ALA A 13 1.54 26.89 -18.89
CA ALA A 13 0.70 26.15 -17.96
C ALA A 13 -0.68 25.81 -18.56
N THR A 14 -1.08 26.48 -19.64
CA THR A 14 -2.28 26.20 -20.43
C THR A 14 -2.19 24.95 -21.31
N ASP A 15 -0.98 24.40 -21.49
CA ASP A 15 -0.82 23.13 -22.20
C ASP A 15 -1.61 22.02 -21.50
N ASP A 16 -2.09 21.05 -22.29
CA ASP A 16 -2.80 19.89 -21.75
C ASP A 16 -1.95 19.16 -20.69
N TYR A 17 -2.55 18.94 -19.54
CA TYR A 17 -1.90 18.39 -18.36
C TYR A 17 -2.92 17.59 -17.52
N TYR A 18 -2.42 16.94 -16.48
CA TYR A 18 -3.26 16.21 -15.52
C TYR A 18 -4.18 17.16 -14.76
N ASN A 19 -5.37 16.68 -14.39
CA ASN A 19 -6.29 17.35 -13.49
C ASN A 19 -5.87 17.09 -12.04
N LEU A 20 -5.13 18.05 -11.45
CA LEU A 20 -4.65 17.99 -10.07
C LEU A 20 -5.55 18.73 -9.07
N GLY A 21 -6.80 19.03 -9.45
CA GLY A 21 -7.69 19.82 -8.62
C GLY A 21 -7.31 21.30 -8.61
N THR A 22 -7.70 22.00 -7.55
CA THR A 22 -7.62 23.48 -7.47
C THR A 22 -6.74 24.00 -6.34
N TYR A 23 -5.99 23.12 -5.68
CA TYR A 23 -5.08 23.52 -4.60
C TYR A 23 -4.00 24.45 -5.15
N SER A 24 -3.66 25.52 -4.40
CA SER A 24 -2.63 26.48 -4.79
C SER A 24 -1.97 27.07 -3.56
N ARG A 25 -0.64 27.21 -3.62
CA ARG A 25 0.18 27.89 -2.62
C ARG A 25 0.77 29.16 -3.24
N PRO A 26 0.33 30.36 -2.84
CA PRO A 26 0.94 31.59 -3.33
C PRO A 26 2.44 31.64 -3.08
N ILE A 27 3.22 31.91 -4.11
CA ILE A 27 4.69 32.03 -4.07
C ILE A 27 5.19 33.38 -4.58
N SER A 28 6.45 33.72 -4.29
CA SER A 28 7.08 34.99 -4.65
C SER A 28 7.48 35.10 -6.14
N THR A 29 6.53 34.83 -7.05
CA THR A 29 6.71 35.03 -8.49
C THR A 29 5.66 36.00 -9.05
N THR A 30 5.97 36.59 -10.19
CA THR A 30 5.01 37.35 -11.01
C THR A 30 4.59 36.59 -12.27
N SER A 31 5.23 35.45 -12.54
CA SER A 31 4.87 34.58 -13.66
C SER A 31 3.72 33.66 -13.26
N GLN A 32 2.58 33.80 -13.91
CA GLN A 32 1.43 32.93 -13.70
C GLN A 32 1.76 31.46 -14.04
N ASP A 33 2.57 31.23 -15.07
CA ASP A 33 3.02 29.89 -15.43
C ASP A 33 3.91 29.29 -14.34
N ALA A 34 4.84 30.07 -13.76
CA ALA A 34 5.70 29.59 -12.67
C ALA A 34 4.89 29.22 -11.42
N GLN A 35 3.87 30.04 -11.06
CA GLN A 35 2.93 29.75 -9.97
C GLN A 35 2.23 28.41 -10.17
N ILE A 36 1.64 28.19 -11.35
CA ILE A 36 0.89 26.96 -11.63
C ILE A 36 1.83 25.73 -11.66
N TRP A 37 3.02 25.85 -12.26
CA TRP A 37 3.98 24.75 -12.27
C TRP A 37 4.52 24.43 -10.87
N PHE A 38 4.69 25.43 -10.00
CA PHE A 38 5.04 25.19 -8.60
C PHE A 38 3.92 24.45 -7.86
N ASP A 39 2.67 24.89 -8.02
CA ASP A 39 1.51 24.23 -7.41
C ASP A 39 1.40 22.76 -7.85
N ARG A 40 1.56 22.48 -9.15
CA ARG A 40 1.62 21.12 -9.69
C ARG A 40 2.73 20.30 -9.06
N GLY A 41 3.93 20.88 -8.92
CA GLY A 41 5.08 20.22 -8.29
C GLY A 41 4.81 19.84 -6.84
N LEU A 42 4.24 20.76 -6.07
CA LEU A 42 3.88 20.53 -4.68
C LEU A 42 2.80 19.46 -4.53
N ILE A 43 1.75 19.50 -5.34
CA ILE A 43 0.68 18.49 -5.33
C ILE A 43 1.23 17.10 -5.69
N TRP A 44 2.10 16.99 -6.70
CA TRP A 44 2.71 15.71 -7.06
C TRP A 44 3.62 15.16 -5.96
N CYS A 45 4.37 16.02 -5.26
CA CYS A 45 5.13 15.60 -4.10
C CYS A 45 4.21 15.15 -2.95
N TYR A 46 3.09 15.83 -2.69
CA TYR A 46 2.08 15.34 -1.76
C TYR A 46 1.46 14.01 -2.22
N ALA A 47 1.31 13.79 -3.52
CA ALA A 47 0.87 12.51 -4.08
C ALA A 47 1.97 11.43 -4.11
N PHE A 48 3.16 11.69 -3.55
CA PHE A 48 4.34 10.82 -3.63
C PHE A 48 4.81 10.46 -5.05
N ASN A 49 4.38 11.19 -6.08
CA ASN A 49 4.98 11.12 -7.41
C ASN A 49 6.10 12.17 -7.54
N HIS A 50 7.18 11.92 -6.80
CA HIS A 50 8.30 12.84 -6.66
C HIS A 50 9.01 13.15 -7.98
N ALA A 51 9.09 12.20 -8.90
CA ALA A 51 9.73 12.39 -10.20
C ALA A 51 8.95 13.41 -11.06
N GLU A 52 7.63 13.32 -11.09
CA GLU A 52 6.80 14.32 -11.79
C GLU A 52 6.78 15.66 -11.05
N GLY A 53 6.81 15.64 -9.72
CA GLY A 53 6.99 16.84 -8.89
C GLY A 53 8.28 17.60 -9.24
N TYR A 54 9.40 16.88 -9.36
CA TYR A 54 10.70 17.43 -9.76
C TYR A 54 10.62 18.12 -11.13
N ARG A 55 10.04 17.46 -12.14
CA ARG A 55 9.86 18.04 -13.49
C ARG A 55 9.00 19.31 -13.47
N CYS A 56 7.97 19.34 -12.63
CA CYS A 56 7.14 20.54 -12.46
C CYS A 56 7.93 21.70 -11.85
N PHE A 57 8.79 21.45 -10.87
CA PHE A 57 9.68 22.48 -10.34
C PHE A 57 10.72 22.94 -11.36
N GLU A 58 11.24 22.06 -12.21
CA GLU A 58 12.09 22.47 -13.35
C GLU A 58 11.35 23.41 -14.30
N GLN A 59 10.07 23.15 -14.59
CA GLN A 59 9.24 24.05 -15.40
C GLN A 59 9.00 25.39 -14.70
N ALA A 60 8.73 25.40 -13.39
CA ALA A 60 8.61 26.64 -12.63
C ALA A 60 9.88 27.50 -12.72
N ILE A 61 11.06 26.87 -12.60
CA ILE A 61 12.37 27.53 -12.75
C ILE A 61 12.62 28.00 -14.19
N ALA A 62 12.18 27.24 -15.20
CA ALA A 62 12.30 27.65 -16.60
C ALA A 62 11.52 28.93 -16.91
N HIS A 63 10.39 29.14 -16.22
CA HIS A 63 9.58 30.36 -16.30
C HIS A 63 10.08 31.50 -15.42
N ASP A 64 10.66 31.20 -14.25
CA ASP A 64 11.25 32.18 -13.34
C ASP A 64 12.52 31.64 -12.68
N ARG A 65 13.68 32.00 -13.25
CA ARG A 65 14.99 31.50 -12.81
C ARG A 65 15.44 32.01 -11.45
N ASN A 66 14.80 33.06 -10.93
CA ASN A 66 15.12 33.62 -9.62
C ASN A 66 14.16 33.12 -8.53
N LEU A 67 13.23 32.22 -8.86
CA LEU A 67 12.25 31.66 -7.95
C LEU A 67 12.89 30.69 -6.95
N ALA A 68 13.42 31.23 -5.85
CA ALA A 68 14.17 30.49 -4.85
C ALA A 68 13.42 29.28 -4.29
N ILE A 69 12.11 29.40 -4.07
CA ILE A 69 11.27 28.32 -3.52
C ILE A 69 11.12 27.15 -4.51
N ALA A 70 11.23 27.36 -5.81
CA ALA A 70 11.19 26.25 -6.78
C ALA A 70 12.47 25.39 -6.71
N TYR A 71 13.62 25.98 -6.38
CA TYR A 71 14.85 25.22 -6.08
C TYR A 71 14.74 24.43 -4.77
N TRP A 72 14.04 24.98 -3.76
CA TRP A 72 13.64 24.21 -2.57
C TRP A 72 12.74 23.02 -2.95
N GLY A 73 11.84 23.23 -3.92
CA GLY A 73 10.97 22.17 -4.46
C GLY A 73 11.75 21.03 -5.09
N LEU A 74 12.80 21.32 -5.88
CA LEU A 74 13.70 20.29 -6.43
C LEU A 74 14.36 19.45 -5.32
N ALA A 75 14.85 20.11 -4.26
CA ALA A 75 15.45 19.42 -3.12
C ALA A 75 14.43 18.56 -2.37
N TYR A 76 13.22 19.07 -2.13
CA TYR A 76 12.14 18.31 -1.49
C TYR A 76 11.73 17.09 -2.33
N ALA A 77 11.57 17.27 -3.64
CA ALA A 77 11.15 16.22 -4.55
C ALA A 77 12.15 15.04 -4.61
N MET A 78 13.46 15.30 -4.57
CA MET A 78 14.47 14.23 -4.67
C MET A 78 14.82 13.57 -3.32
N GLY A 79 14.27 14.09 -2.23
CA GLY A 79 14.47 13.54 -0.89
C GLY A 79 13.64 12.28 -0.59
N PRO A 80 13.76 11.73 0.62
CA PRO A 80 12.94 10.61 1.08
C PRO A 80 11.51 11.06 1.34
N ASN A 81 10.59 10.11 1.36
CA ASN A 81 9.23 10.30 1.85
C ASN A 81 8.84 9.16 2.81
N TYR A 82 7.60 9.20 3.33
CA TYR A 82 7.11 8.24 4.31
C TYR A 82 7.06 6.78 3.79
N ASN A 83 7.08 6.55 2.48
CA ASN A 83 7.11 5.21 1.89
C ASN A 83 8.50 4.82 1.36
N LYS A 84 9.30 5.79 0.92
CA LYS A 84 10.69 5.61 0.45
C LYS A 84 11.67 6.31 1.40
N ALA A 85 11.96 5.69 2.54
CA ALA A 85 12.99 6.12 3.48
C ALA A 85 14.40 6.05 2.86
N TRP A 86 15.37 6.79 3.42
CA TRP A 86 16.78 6.78 2.97
C TRP A 86 17.38 5.38 2.78
N ARG A 87 17.10 4.45 3.71
CA ARG A 87 17.56 3.06 3.66
C ARG A 87 17.04 2.24 2.46
N LEU A 88 16.10 2.79 1.68
CA LEU A 88 15.46 2.13 0.54
C LEU A 88 15.98 2.64 -0.81
N PHE A 89 16.84 3.65 -0.80
CA PHE A 89 17.56 4.08 -2.00
C PHE A 89 18.73 3.12 -2.23
N ASP A 90 18.87 2.62 -3.45
CA ASP A 90 20.06 1.86 -3.81
C ASP A 90 21.31 2.78 -3.82
N PRO A 91 22.54 2.25 -3.72
CA PRO A 91 23.74 3.08 -3.59
C PRO A 91 23.95 4.11 -4.71
N VAL A 92 23.52 3.83 -5.93
CA VAL A 92 23.65 4.74 -7.07
C VAL A 92 22.63 5.87 -6.95
N ASP A 93 21.37 5.50 -6.73
CA ASP A 93 20.27 6.46 -6.52
C ASP A 93 20.53 7.35 -5.30
N LEU A 94 20.98 6.78 -4.18
CA LEU A 94 21.27 7.52 -2.94
C LEU A 94 22.36 8.58 -3.16
N LYS A 95 23.47 8.21 -3.81
CA LYS A 95 24.57 9.14 -4.10
C LYS A 95 24.12 10.28 -5.00
N HIS A 96 23.34 9.97 -6.04
CA HIS A 96 22.82 10.97 -6.96
C HIS A 96 21.83 11.91 -6.27
N SER A 97 20.86 11.35 -5.55
CA SER A 97 19.82 12.09 -4.83
C SER A 97 20.42 13.01 -3.76
N MET A 98 21.35 12.53 -2.94
CA MET A 98 22.02 13.36 -1.91
C MET A 98 22.75 14.56 -2.52
N LYS A 99 23.52 14.32 -3.58
CA LYS A 99 24.24 15.40 -4.28
C LYS A 99 23.29 16.46 -4.82
N LEU A 100 22.28 16.02 -5.57
CA LEU A 100 21.33 16.92 -6.21
C LEU A 100 20.50 17.71 -5.18
N CYS A 101 20.03 17.05 -4.11
CA CYS A 101 19.30 17.69 -3.03
C CYS A 101 20.15 18.77 -2.33
N HIS A 102 21.42 18.47 -2.04
CA HIS A 102 22.32 19.45 -1.43
C HIS A 102 22.57 20.64 -2.34
N GLU A 103 22.94 20.41 -3.61
CA GLU A 103 23.23 21.48 -4.57
C GLU A 103 22.02 22.39 -4.80
N THR A 104 20.81 21.82 -4.92
CA THR A 104 19.56 22.57 -5.08
C THR A 104 19.15 23.32 -3.82
N ALA A 105 19.33 22.73 -2.63
CA ALA A 105 19.11 23.41 -1.36
C ALA A 105 20.05 24.62 -1.18
N GLN A 106 21.35 24.47 -1.51
CA GLN A 106 22.31 25.58 -1.49
C GLN A 106 21.92 26.68 -2.48
N LYS A 107 21.47 26.31 -3.69
CA LYS A 107 21.04 27.29 -4.69
C LYS A 107 19.80 28.07 -4.25
N ALA A 108 18.84 27.39 -3.62
CA ALA A 108 17.67 28.04 -3.05
C ALA A 108 18.08 29.09 -1.99
N LEU A 109 19.04 28.75 -1.12
CA LEU A 109 19.55 29.68 -0.11
C LEU A 109 20.27 30.90 -0.73
N GLU A 110 21.10 30.68 -1.74
CA GLU A 110 21.77 31.76 -2.48
C GLU A 110 20.75 32.73 -3.09
N LEU A 111 19.73 32.23 -3.79
CA LEU A 111 18.70 33.06 -4.41
C LEU A 111 17.80 33.75 -3.38
N CYS A 112 17.52 33.11 -2.25
CA CYS A 112 16.76 33.67 -1.13
C CYS A 112 17.43 34.92 -0.52
N GLN A 113 18.75 35.08 -0.68
CA GLN A 113 19.49 36.28 -0.27
C GLN A 113 19.47 37.40 -1.32
N LEU A 114 19.17 37.07 -2.58
CA LEU A 114 19.24 37.99 -3.72
C LEU A 114 17.85 38.45 -4.20
N ALA A 115 16.82 37.64 -4.00
CA ALA A 115 15.46 37.87 -4.47
C ALA A 115 14.52 38.32 -3.32
N SER A 116 13.43 38.98 -3.70
CA SER A 116 12.33 39.27 -2.77
C SER A 116 11.51 38.01 -2.54
N VAL A 117 11.82 37.29 -1.45
CA VAL A 117 11.06 36.12 -0.99
C VAL A 117 10.18 36.49 0.20
N THR A 118 9.04 35.82 0.34
CA THR A 118 8.18 35.98 1.50
C THR A 118 8.86 35.44 2.78
N PRO A 119 8.45 35.89 3.99
CA PRO A 119 9.01 35.37 5.23
C PRO A 119 8.89 33.85 5.39
N VAL A 120 7.78 33.26 4.94
CA VAL A 120 7.55 31.80 5.05
C VAL A 120 8.42 31.01 4.09
N GLU A 121 8.58 31.46 2.84
CA GLU A 121 9.49 30.81 1.88
C GLU A 121 10.94 30.86 2.38
N ARG A 122 11.37 32.00 2.92
CA ARG A 122 12.70 32.14 3.52
C ARG A 122 12.92 31.09 4.61
N ALA A 123 11.97 30.97 5.55
CA ALA A 123 12.07 30.03 6.66
C ALA A 123 12.10 28.56 6.18
N LEU A 124 11.31 28.20 5.16
CA LEU A 124 11.32 26.87 4.55
C LEU A 124 12.66 26.55 3.85
N ILE A 125 13.20 27.52 3.10
CA ILE A 125 14.50 27.41 2.41
C ILE A 125 15.64 27.23 3.42
N GLU A 126 15.63 28.00 4.50
CA GLU A 126 16.62 27.90 5.58
C GLU A 126 16.53 26.56 6.31
N ALA A 127 15.32 26.05 6.59
CA ALA A 127 15.12 24.74 7.21
C ALA A 127 15.62 23.59 6.32
N MET A 128 15.47 23.70 5.00
CA MET A 128 15.89 22.66 4.06
C MET A 128 17.40 22.37 4.12
N GLN A 129 18.22 23.32 4.55
CA GLN A 129 19.66 23.14 4.70
C GLN A 129 20.01 22.04 5.71
N THR A 130 19.17 21.83 6.73
CA THR A 130 19.40 20.77 7.72
C THR A 130 18.95 19.40 7.24
N ARG A 131 18.06 19.33 6.23
CA ARG A 131 17.67 18.07 5.59
C ARG A 131 18.77 17.53 4.69
N PHE A 132 19.54 18.42 4.06
CA PHE A 132 20.62 18.07 3.14
C PHE A 132 21.93 18.81 3.47
N PRO A 133 22.55 18.54 4.64
CA PRO A 133 23.74 19.26 5.09
C PRO A 133 25.01 18.92 4.29
N VAL A 134 25.00 17.80 3.56
CA VAL A 134 26.14 17.27 2.79
C VAL A 134 25.69 16.75 1.42
N ASP A 135 26.62 16.69 0.46
CA ASP A 135 26.39 16.30 -0.94
C ASP A 135 26.66 14.80 -1.23
N HIS A 136 26.87 14.00 -0.20
CA HIS A 136 27.21 12.58 -0.30
C HIS A 136 26.39 11.78 0.72
N PRO A 137 26.29 10.44 0.55
CA PRO A 137 25.59 9.59 1.50
C PRO A 137 26.10 9.80 2.93
N ALA A 138 25.17 10.08 3.84
CA ALA A 138 25.47 10.30 5.24
C ALA A 138 25.60 8.97 6.01
N GLU A 139 26.35 9.01 7.11
CA GLU A 139 26.49 7.86 8.02
C GLU A 139 25.27 7.70 8.94
N ASP A 140 24.67 8.81 9.38
CA ASP A 140 23.55 8.84 10.33
C ASP A 140 22.38 9.69 9.80
N TYR A 141 21.43 9.02 9.13
CA TYR A 141 20.20 9.66 8.66
C TYR A 141 19.21 9.97 9.78
N ASP A 142 19.28 9.28 10.92
CA ASP A 142 18.41 9.58 12.06
C ASP A 142 18.77 10.95 12.64
N GLN A 143 20.06 11.28 12.74
CA GLN A 143 20.52 12.61 13.14
C GLN A 143 20.02 13.70 12.17
N ILE A 144 20.09 13.46 10.85
CA ILE A 144 19.60 14.40 9.83
C ILE A 144 18.08 14.61 9.96
N ASN A 145 17.31 13.53 10.14
CA ASN A 145 15.86 13.61 10.30
C ASN A 145 15.47 14.43 11.55
N HIS A 146 16.14 14.23 12.68
CA HIS A 146 15.90 15.01 13.90
C HIS A 146 16.32 16.48 13.75
N ALA A 147 17.42 16.75 13.03
CA ALA A 147 17.84 18.12 12.75
C ALA A 147 16.82 18.87 11.88
N TYR A 148 16.25 18.19 10.87
CA TYR A 148 15.19 18.74 10.03
C TYR A 148 13.86 18.92 10.76
N ASP A 149 13.43 17.98 11.59
CA ASP A 149 12.28 18.16 12.49
C ASP A 149 12.45 19.41 13.38
N ALA A 150 13.62 19.56 14.02
CA ALA A 150 13.91 20.73 14.86
C ALA A 150 13.92 22.05 14.07
N ALA A 151 14.37 22.04 12.82
CA ALA A 151 14.32 23.21 11.94
C ALA A 151 12.89 23.55 11.53
N MET A 152 12.12 22.55 11.09
CA MET A 152 10.72 22.73 10.70
C MET A 152 9.82 23.14 11.86
N LYS A 153 10.12 22.70 13.09
CA LYS A 153 9.44 23.19 14.29
C LYS A 153 9.55 24.71 14.40
N LYS A 154 10.73 25.29 14.15
CA LYS A 154 10.93 26.75 14.21
C LYS A 154 10.13 27.48 13.13
N VAL A 155 9.94 26.86 11.96
CA VAL A 155 9.08 27.39 10.90
C VAL A 155 7.62 27.36 11.34
N TYR A 156 7.17 26.22 11.87
CA TYR A 156 5.82 26.07 12.41
C TYR A 156 5.50 27.07 13.54
N ASP A 157 6.43 27.27 14.47
CA ASP A 157 6.25 28.24 15.57
C ASP A 157 6.09 29.69 15.04
N GLN A 158 6.66 30.02 13.88
CA GLN A 158 6.53 31.33 13.22
C GLN A 158 5.25 31.44 12.38
N PHE A 159 4.80 30.34 11.76
CA PHE A 159 3.66 30.31 10.85
C PHE A 159 2.65 29.22 11.24
N PRO A 160 2.07 29.24 12.46
CA PRO A 160 1.28 28.11 12.99
C PRO A 160 -0.08 27.91 12.31
N THR A 161 -0.47 28.84 11.43
CA THR A 161 -1.75 28.80 10.68
C THR A 161 -1.55 28.54 9.18
N ASP A 162 -0.31 28.38 8.71
CA ASP A 162 -0.01 27.98 7.33
C ASP A 162 -0.10 26.45 7.23
N LEU A 163 -1.07 25.97 6.43
CA LEU A 163 -1.36 24.54 6.30
C LEU A 163 -0.22 23.77 5.62
N ASP A 164 0.50 24.34 4.65
CA ASP A 164 1.64 23.67 4.02
C ASP A 164 2.80 23.57 5.01
N VAL A 165 3.07 24.62 5.80
CA VAL A 165 4.08 24.58 6.87
C VAL A 165 3.74 23.49 7.87
N MET A 166 2.46 23.37 8.25
CA MET A 166 2.03 22.32 9.15
C MET A 166 2.19 20.93 8.53
N ALA A 167 1.76 20.72 7.28
CA ALA A 167 1.90 19.45 6.58
C ALA A 167 3.38 19.05 6.46
N LEU A 168 4.25 19.98 6.07
CA LEU A 168 5.70 19.76 5.97
C LEU A 168 6.35 19.50 7.34
N TYR A 169 5.85 20.12 8.42
CA TYR A 169 6.34 19.85 9.76
C TYR A 169 5.91 18.46 10.27
N VAL A 170 4.66 18.10 10.04
CA VAL A 170 4.14 16.75 10.31
C VAL A 170 4.96 15.70 9.56
N ASP A 171 5.22 15.92 8.27
CA ASP A 171 6.07 15.06 7.44
C ASP A 171 7.47 14.89 8.06
N ALA A 172 8.14 16.00 8.39
CA ALA A 172 9.47 15.98 9.03
C ALA A 172 9.45 15.22 10.36
N LYS A 173 8.42 15.42 11.18
CA LYS A 173 8.29 14.80 12.49
C LYS A 173 8.02 13.30 12.39
N MET A 174 7.16 12.89 11.46
CA MET A 174 6.88 11.47 11.20
C MET A 174 8.12 10.71 10.74
N HIS A 175 9.04 11.35 10.02
CA HIS A 175 10.30 10.74 9.60
C HIS A 175 11.24 10.39 10.77
N THR A 176 11.11 11.03 11.94
CA THR A 176 11.93 10.68 13.13
C THR A 176 11.55 9.33 13.75
N ALA A 177 10.35 8.83 13.47
CA ALA A 177 9.83 7.56 13.98
C ALA A 177 8.94 6.85 12.94
N GLN A 178 9.40 6.81 11.68
CA GLN A 178 8.68 6.22 10.56
C GLN A 178 8.22 4.79 10.84
N ARG A 179 6.90 4.52 10.71
CA ARG A 179 6.27 3.23 11.04
C ARG A 179 6.52 2.74 12.49
N LYS A 180 6.86 3.66 13.40
CA LYS A 180 7.18 3.39 14.83
C LYS A 180 6.38 4.30 15.79
N MET A 181 5.28 4.90 15.32
CA MET A 181 4.37 5.70 16.16
C MET A 181 3.41 4.85 16.99
N PHE A 182 3.04 3.68 16.46
CA PHE A 182 2.10 2.75 17.08
C PHE A 182 2.73 1.36 17.17
N HIS A 183 2.41 0.63 18.23
CA HIS A 183 2.82 -0.76 18.40
C HIS A 183 2.16 -1.62 17.33
N ILE A 184 2.95 -2.28 16.49
CA ILE A 184 2.44 -3.11 15.38
C ILE A 184 1.41 -4.17 15.79
N LYS A 185 1.52 -4.68 17.02
CA LYS A 185 0.59 -5.69 17.55
C LYS A 185 -0.72 -5.09 18.02
N THR A 186 -0.66 -4.08 18.88
CA THR A 186 -1.84 -3.58 19.60
C THR A 186 -2.45 -2.35 18.97
N GLY A 187 -1.74 -1.68 18.06
CA GLY A 187 -2.09 -0.37 17.53
C GLY A 187 -2.05 0.75 18.57
N LEU A 188 -1.55 0.49 19.78
CA LEU A 188 -1.45 1.51 20.83
C LEU A 188 -0.27 2.45 20.57
N PRO A 189 -0.36 3.74 20.98
CA PRO A 189 0.74 4.69 20.85
C PRO A 189 2.02 4.18 21.51
N ILE A 190 3.17 4.38 20.83
CA ILE A 190 4.50 4.16 21.43
C ILE A 190 4.89 5.45 22.15
N GLU A 191 4.86 5.46 23.48
CA GLU A 191 5.06 6.68 24.28
C GLU A 191 6.42 7.36 24.09
N THR A 192 7.45 6.59 23.72
CA THR A 192 8.79 7.12 23.44
C THR A 192 8.93 7.72 22.03
N SER A 193 7.92 7.57 21.18
CA SER A 193 7.86 8.17 19.85
C SER A 193 7.18 9.56 19.89
N PRO A 194 7.26 10.36 18.83
CA PRO A 194 6.56 11.65 18.75
C PRO A 194 5.03 11.53 18.55
N VAL A 195 4.42 10.37 18.80
CA VAL A 195 3.01 10.07 18.47
C VAL A 195 2.01 11.12 18.99
N TYR A 196 2.13 11.53 20.26
CA TYR A 196 1.21 12.51 20.85
C TYR A 196 1.40 13.93 20.30
N ASP A 197 2.63 14.28 19.95
CA ASP A 197 2.92 15.55 19.31
C ASP A 197 2.30 15.60 17.90
N VAL A 198 2.42 14.52 17.13
CA VAL A 198 1.83 14.42 15.79
C VAL A 198 0.29 14.42 15.87
N GLN A 199 -0.30 13.72 16.84
CA GLN A 199 -1.74 13.80 17.12
C GLN A 199 -2.20 15.23 17.37
N LYS A 200 -1.45 15.99 18.18
CA LYS A 200 -1.75 17.39 18.45
C LYS A 200 -1.65 18.25 17.19
N LEU A 201 -0.63 18.06 16.37
CA LEU A 201 -0.47 18.78 15.10
C LEU A 201 -1.66 18.53 14.17
N PHE A 202 -2.09 17.28 13.98
CA PHE A 202 -3.28 16.99 13.17
C PHE A 202 -4.54 17.60 13.75
N LYS A 203 -4.74 17.52 15.07
CA LYS A 203 -5.90 18.15 15.72
C LYS A 203 -5.93 19.67 15.48
N ASP A 204 -4.79 20.34 15.63
CA ASP A 204 -4.69 21.79 15.45
C ASP A 204 -4.88 22.17 13.96
N GLY A 205 -4.28 21.40 13.04
CA GLY A 205 -4.35 21.62 11.59
C GLY A 205 -5.71 21.40 10.97
N LEU A 206 -6.34 20.29 11.30
CA LEU A 206 -7.67 19.94 10.77
C LEU A 206 -8.76 20.89 11.29
N ALA A 207 -8.47 21.73 12.29
CA ALA A 207 -9.35 22.78 12.75
C ALA A 207 -9.18 24.12 12.01
N LEU A 208 -8.14 24.27 11.18
CA LEU A 208 -7.90 25.49 10.41
C LEU A 208 -8.77 25.55 9.14
N PRO A 209 -9.16 26.75 8.68
CA PRO A 209 -9.89 26.91 7.42
C PRO A 209 -9.13 26.34 6.22
N GLY A 210 -9.81 25.57 5.36
CA GLY A 210 -9.24 24.99 4.15
C GLY A 210 -8.53 23.65 4.35
N ALA A 211 -8.42 23.15 5.59
CA ALA A 211 -7.78 21.87 5.90
C ALA A 211 -8.46 20.67 5.21
N ASP A 212 -9.77 20.74 5.00
CA ASP A 212 -10.61 19.77 4.27
C ASP A 212 -10.36 19.76 2.76
N THR A 213 -9.55 20.68 2.23
CA THR A 213 -9.17 20.74 0.82
C THR A 213 -7.65 20.76 0.62
N HIS A 214 -6.88 20.51 1.69
CA HIS A 214 -5.42 20.50 1.64
C HIS A 214 -4.88 19.07 1.43
N PRO A 215 -4.36 18.73 0.22
CA PRO A 215 -4.00 17.35 -0.11
C PRO A 215 -2.93 16.74 0.80
N GLY A 216 -1.85 17.48 1.09
CA GLY A 216 -0.75 16.98 1.94
C GLY A 216 -1.18 16.66 3.38
N LEU A 217 -1.82 17.59 4.07
CA LEU A 217 -2.33 17.39 5.44
C LEU A 217 -3.30 16.20 5.54
N LEU A 218 -4.26 16.08 4.62
CA LEU A 218 -5.23 14.99 4.62
C LEU A 218 -4.54 13.64 4.36
N HIS A 219 -3.63 13.58 3.39
CA HIS A 219 -2.84 12.39 3.08
C HIS A 219 -2.00 11.93 4.27
N PHE A 220 -1.23 12.82 4.87
CA PHE A 220 -0.36 12.47 5.98
C PHE A 220 -1.16 12.04 7.23
N CYS A 221 -2.38 12.58 7.41
CA CYS A 221 -3.29 12.14 8.47
C CYS A 221 -3.66 10.67 8.33
N ILE A 222 -3.92 10.21 7.10
CA ILE A 222 -4.23 8.80 6.83
C ILE A 222 -3.03 7.91 7.20
N HIS A 223 -1.85 8.22 6.66
CA HIS A 223 -0.62 7.46 6.96
C HIS A 223 -0.28 7.42 8.45
N PHE A 224 -0.60 8.48 9.19
CA PHE A 224 -0.39 8.50 10.62
C PHE A 224 -1.32 7.51 11.34
N TRP A 225 -2.60 7.51 11.02
CA TRP A 225 -3.60 6.73 11.77
C TRP A 225 -3.77 5.27 11.31
N GLU A 226 -3.29 4.89 10.13
CA GLU A 226 -3.47 3.54 9.55
C GLU A 226 -2.95 2.42 10.47
N MET A 227 -1.83 2.63 11.15
CA MET A 227 -1.26 1.63 12.07
C MET A 227 -1.84 1.67 13.50
N SER A 228 -2.79 2.56 13.77
CA SER A 228 -3.36 2.74 15.12
C SER A 228 -4.45 1.70 15.45
N ALA A 229 -4.81 1.61 16.73
CA ALA A 229 -5.96 0.83 17.19
C ALA A 229 -7.30 1.47 16.78
N THR A 230 -7.29 2.74 16.36
CA THR A 230 -8.49 3.55 16.06
C THR A 230 -8.37 4.25 14.70
N PRO A 231 -8.14 3.52 13.60
CA PRO A 231 -7.95 4.13 12.27
C PRO A 231 -9.19 4.91 11.81
N ALA A 232 -10.37 4.54 12.32
CA ALA A 232 -11.64 5.22 12.05
C ALA A 232 -11.64 6.72 12.37
N VAL A 233 -10.74 7.19 13.25
CA VAL A 233 -10.58 8.63 13.56
C VAL A 233 -10.22 9.44 12.31
N ALA A 234 -9.52 8.83 11.35
CA ALA A 234 -9.08 9.49 10.12
C ALA A 234 -10.04 9.30 8.92
N LEU A 235 -11.22 8.70 9.12
CA LEU A 235 -12.22 8.57 8.05
C LEU A 235 -12.70 9.92 7.50
N PRO A 236 -13.02 10.96 8.32
CA PRO A 236 -13.43 12.24 7.76
C PRO A 236 -12.33 12.93 6.90
N PRO A 237 -11.05 12.98 7.32
CA PRO A 237 -9.96 13.39 6.44
C PRO A 237 -9.83 12.55 5.16
N ALA A 238 -9.97 11.22 5.26
CA ALA A 238 -9.93 10.32 4.11
C ALA A 238 -11.07 10.57 3.12
N ASP A 239 -12.26 10.90 3.63
CA ASP A 239 -13.42 11.24 2.82
C ASP A 239 -13.22 12.56 2.08
N ALA A 240 -12.61 13.55 2.74
CA ALA A 240 -12.28 14.83 2.15
C ALA A 240 -11.18 14.73 1.06
N LEU A 241 -10.20 13.84 1.25
CA LEU A 241 -9.15 13.60 0.25
C LEU A 241 -9.69 12.92 -1.02
N ARG A 242 -10.75 12.13 -0.87
CA ARG A 242 -11.31 11.31 -1.95
C ARG A 242 -11.75 12.22 -3.11
N HIS A 243 -11.19 11.99 -4.30
CA HIS A 243 -11.44 12.79 -5.51
C HIS A 243 -10.94 14.26 -5.48
N LEU A 244 -10.21 14.68 -4.45
CA LEU A 244 -9.67 16.04 -4.35
C LEU A 244 -8.64 16.35 -5.45
N VAL A 245 -7.84 15.36 -5.82
CA VAL A 245 -6.77 15.46 -6.84
C VAL A 245 -6.99 14.36 -7.90
N PRO A 246 -7.87 14.60 -8.89
CA PRO A 246 -8.45 13.54 -9.73
C PRO A 246 -7.46 12.64 -10.49
N ASP A 247 -6.35 13.20 -10.95
CA ASP A 247 -5.35 12.45 -11.73
C ASP A 247 -4.11 12.04 -10.89
N ALA A 248 -4.16 12.21 -9.56
CA ALA A 248 -3.16 11.66 -8.64
C ALA A 248 -3.62 10.30 -8.09
N GLY A 249 -3.23 9.21 -8.77
CA GLY A 249 -3.64 7.85 -8.42
C GLY A 249 -3.38 7.49 -6.95
N HIS A 250 -2.20 7.83 -6.42
CA HIS A 250 -1.89 7.59 -5.02
C HIS A 250 -2.86 8.30 -4.05
N LEU A 251 -3.19 9.58 -4.25
CA LEU A 251 -4.12 10.29 -3.35
C LEU A 251 -5.56 9.73 -3.42
N HIS A 252 -5.98 9.21 -4.57
CA HIS A 252 -7.22 8.44 -4.69
C HIS A 252 -7.19 7.13 -3.90
N HIS A 253 -6.04 6.46 -3.91
CA HIS A 253 -5.84 5.18 -3.23
C HIS A 253 -5.74 5.33 -1.71
N MET A 254 -5.14 6.40 -1.20
CA MET A 254 -4.85 6.57 0.22
C MET A 254 -6.04 6.32 1.17
N PRO A 255 -7.26 6.84 0.93
CA PRO A 255 -8.42 6.53 1.78
C PRO A 255 -8.68 5.03 1.95
N THR A 256 -8.28 4.22 0.97
CA THR A 256 -8.54 2.78 0.96
C THR A 256 -7.70 2.01 1.98
N HIS A 257 -6.60 2.59 2.46
CA HIS A 257 -5.83 2.08 3.61
C HIS A 257 -6.74 1.95 4.84
N LEU A 258 -7.55 2.98 5.11
CA LEU A 258 -8.49 2.95 6.23
C LEU A 258 -9.71 2.09 5.91
N ASP A 259 -10.21 2.16 4.67
CA ASP A 259 -11.40 1.41 4.25
C ASP A 259 -11.20 -0.10 4.50
N VAL A 260 -10.05 -0.68 4.15
CA VAL A 260 -9.79 -2.12 4.40
C VAL A 260 -9.65 -2.45 5.89
N LEU A 261 -9.07 -1.54 6.69
CA LEU A 261 -8.93 -1.72 8.13
C LEU A 261 -10.28 -1.68 8.85
N VAL A 262 -11.24 -0.87 8.38
CA VAL A 262 -12.59 -0.79 8.98
C VAL A 262 -13.60 -1.71 8.29
N GLY A 263 -13.18 -2.46 7.26
CA GLY A 263 -14.04 -3.39 6.54
C GLY A 263 -14.98 -2.76 5.52
N ASP A 264 -14.73 -1.54 5.04
CA ASP A 264 -15.49 -0.90 3.97
C ASP A 264 -14.91 -1.24 2.58
N TYR A 265 -14.95 -2.53 2.24
CA TYR A 265 -14.41 -3.03 0.97
C TYR A 265 -15.11 -2.40 -0.26
N ARG A 266 -16.36 -1.96 -0.13
CA ARG A 266 -17.09 -1.32 -1.23
C ARG A 266 -16.48 0.05 -1.58
N ARG A 267 -16.18 0.87 -0.58
CA ARG A 267 -15.48 2.15 -0.80
C ARG A 267 -14.04 1.95 -1.24
N SER A 268 -13.39 0.92 -0.70
CA SER A 268 -12.04 0.53 -1.15
C SER A 268 -12.01 0.19 -2.64
N VAL A 269 -12.96 -0.62 -3.14
CA VAL A 269 -13.08 -0.95 -4.57
C VAL A 269 -13.35 0.29 -5.43
N ASP A 270 -14.25 1.17 -5.00
CA ASP A 270 -14.59 2.39 -5.74
C ASP A 270 -13.38 3.33 -5.91
N SER A 271 -12.70 3.64 -4.81
CA SER A 271 -11.56 4.57 -4.85
C SER A 271 -10.32 3.97 -5.48
N ASN A 272 -10.06 2.67 -5.31
CA ASN A 272 -8.99 2.00 -6.05
C ASN A 272 -9.28 1.91 -7.55
N THR A 273 -10.55 1.79 -7.96
CA THR A 273 -10.91 1.86 -9.38
C THR A 273 -10.59 3.25 -9.96
N ALA A 274 -10.88 4.33 -9.22
CA ALA A 274 -10.51 5.68 -9.63
C ALA A 274 -8.99 5.89 -9.64
N ALA A 275 -8.27 5.37 -8.63
CA ALA A 275 -6.82 5.42 -8.56
C ALA A 275 -6.16 4.76 -9.78
N VAL A 276 -6.59 3.54 -10.11
CA VAL A 276 -6.12 2.80 -11.30
C VAL A 276 -6.39 3.60 -12.59
N GLN A 277 -7.57 4.22 -12.73
CA GLN A 277 -7.87 5.03 -13.91
C GLN A 277 -6.95 6.26 -14.04
N ALA A 278 -6.65 6.93 -12.93
CA ALA A 278 -5.69 8.04 -12.90
C ALA A 278 -4.28 7.57 -13.27
N ASP A 279 -3.85 6.45 -12.71
CA ASP A 279 -2.54 5.88 -12.98
C ASP A 279 -2.39 5.43 -14.44
N GLU A 280 -3.43 4.88 -15.08
CA GLU A 280 -3.38 4.51 -16.51
C GLU A 280 -3.18 5.73 -17.41
N LYS A 281 -3.73 6.89 -17.06
CA LYS A 281 -3.42 8.14 -17.76
C LYS A 281 -1.95 8.51 -17.63
N PHE A 282 -1.39 8.36 -16.43
CA PHE A 282 0.04 8.61 -16.18
C PHE A 282 0.93 7.64 -16.96
N LEU A 283 0.64 6.34 -16.93
CA LEU A 283 1.39 5.33 -17.70
C LEU A 283 1.37 5.61 -19.20
N ALA A 284 0.19 5.95 -19.75
CA ALA A 284 0.06 6.24 -21.17
C ALA A 284 0.91 7.44 -21.63
N ARG A 285 1.20 8.39 -20.73
CA ARG A 285 2.01 9.58 -21.02
C ARG A 285 3.49 9.39 -20.69
N GLU A 286 3.81 8.80 -19.54
CA GLU A 286 5.16 8.80 -18.96
C GLU A 286 5.89 7.45 -19.04
N GLY A 287 5.18 6.36 -19.36
CA GLY A 287 5.72 5.01 -19.38
C GLY A 287 5.94 4.39 -17.98
N ALA A 288 6.42 3.14 -17.97
CA ALA A 288 6.50 2.29 -16.76
C ALA A 288 7.91 2.17 -16.15
N LYS A 289 8.96 2.71 -16.77
CA LYS A 289 10.36 2.55 -16.30
C LYS A 289 10.74 3.58 -15.22
N ASN A 290 10.00 3.57 -14.12
CA ASN A 290 10.19 4.49 -13.00
C ASN A 290 9.68 3.85 -11.71
N MET A 291 10.09 4.39 -10.56
CA MET A 291 9.62 3.89 -9.25
C MET A 291 8.15 4.18 -8.98
N TYR A 292 7.54 5.14 -9.68
CA TYR A 292 6.10 5.37 -9.52
C TYR A 292 5.26 4.17 -10.00
N SER A 293 5.80 3.31 -10.87
CA SER A 293 5.19 2.02 -11.21
C SER A 293 4.92 1.12 -9.99
N PHE A 294 5.71 1.22 -8.92
CA PHE A 294 5.41 0.51 -7.67
C PHE A 294 4.08 0.99 -7.06
N TYR A 295 3.86 2.30 -6.98
CA TYR A 295 2.61 2.89 -6.49
C TYR A 295 1.43 2.52 -7.39
N ARG A 296 1.61 2.55 -8.72
CA ARG A 296 0.56 2.12 -9.66
C ARG A 296 0.15 0.66 -9.42
N LEU A 297 1.12 -0.24 -9.32
CA LEU A 297 0.87 -1.66 -9.13
C LEU A 297 0.29 -1.96 -7.74
N HIS A 298 0.67 -1.18 -6.73
CA HIS A 298 0.09 -1.22 -5.40
C HIS A 298 -1.41 -0.83 -5.40
N ASN A 299 -1.81 0.18 -6.19
CA ASN A 299 -3.21 0.56 -6.34
C ASN A 299 -4.04 -0.56 -7.01
N TYR A 300 -3.47 -1.23 -8.02
CA TYR A 300 -4.08 -2.44 -8.59
C TYR A 300 -4.18 -3.58 -7.56
N HIS A 301 -3.11 -3.86 -6.84
CA HIS A 301 -3.06 -4.91 -5.81
C HIS A 301 -4.15 -4.68 -4.74
N SER A 302 -4.34 -3.43 -4.33
CA SER A 302 -5.39 -3.01 -3.41
C SER A 302 -6.79 -3.18 -3.96
N LEU A 303 -7.00 -2.86 -5.24
CA LEU A 303 -8.26 -3.14 -5.92
C LEU A 303 -8.58 -4.64 -5.93
N VAL A 304 -7.60 -5.47 -6.30
CA VAL A 304 -7.74 -6.93 -6.34
C VAL A 304 -8.06 -7.47 -4.94
N TYR A 305 -7.35 -7.00 -3.91
CA TYR A 305 -7.55 -7.42 -2.53
C TYR A 305 -8.97 -7.09 -2.02
N ALA A 306 -9.41 -5.84 -2.18
CA ALA A 306 -10.74 -5.43 -1.75
C ALA A 306 -11.85 -6.14 -2.52
N ALA A 307 -11.66 -6.38 -3.83
CA ALA A 307 -12.58 -7.15 -4.64
C ALA A 307 -12.65 -8.62 -4.18
N MET A 308 -11.51 -9.23 -3.83
CA MET A 308 -11.49 -10.59 -3.26
C MET A 308 -12.24 -10.66 -1.93
N LEU A 309 -12.00 -9.75 -0.99
CA LEU A 309 -12.65 -9.77 0.33
C LEU A 309 -14.12 -9.35 0.35
N SER A 310 -14.60 -8.75 -0.74
CA SER A 310 -16.04 -8.45 -0.97
C SER A 310 -16.73 -9.43 -1.92
N GLY A 311 -16.05 -10.49 -2.38
CA GLY A 311 -16.64 -11.51 -3.24
C GLY A 311 -16.95 -11.03 -4.67
N GLN A 312 -16.21 -10.04 -5.18
CA GLN A 312 -16.38 -9.45 -6.53
C GLN A 312 -15.35 -10.01 -7.52
N SER A 313 -15.59 -11.24 -7.99
CA SER A 313 -14.70 -11.98 -8.91
C SER A 313 -14.42 -11.25 -10.21
N LYS A 314 -15.42 -10.61 -10.82
CA LYS A 314 -15.25 -9.91 -12.11
C LYS A 314 -14.30 -8.72 -11.99
N ILE A 315 -14.39 -7.98 -10.88
CA ILE A 315 -13.50 -6.84 -10.62
C ILE A 315 -12.08 -7.33 -10.35
N ALA A 316 -11.92 -8.36 -9.52
CA ALA A 316 -10.62 -8.95 -9.20
C ALA A 316 -9.89 -9.46 -10.46
N LEU A 317 -10.60 -10.22 -11.31
CA LEU A 317 -10.06 -10.76 -12.57
C LEU A 317 -9.67 -9.65 -13.55
N ARG A 318 -10.54 -8.66 -13.76
CA ARG A 318 -10.22 -7.52 -14.64
C ARG A 318 -9.01 -6.74 -14.12
N ALA A 319 -8.95 -6.46 -12.82
CA ALA A 319 -7.87 -5.69 -12.23
C ALA A 319 -6.53 -6.44 -12.30
N VAL A 320 -6.50 -7.76 -12.06
CA VAL A 320 -5.27 -8.54 -12.18
C VAL A 320 -4.82 -8.68 -13.64
N ASP A 321 -5.73 -8.78 -14.61
CA ASP A 321 -5.39 -8.75 -16.04
C ASP A 321 -4.67 -7.45 -16.42
N GLN A 322 -5.20 -6.30 -15.97
CA GLN A 322 -4.62 -4.99 -16.22
C GLN A 322 -3.27 -4.81 -15.51
N MET A 323 -3.18 -5.24 -14.25
CA MET A 323 -1.95 -5.19 -13.47
C MET A 323 -0.82 -5.98 -14.13
N GLU A 324 -1.11 -7.22 -14.56
CA GLU A 324 -0.12 -8.07 -15.22
C GLU A 324 0.31 -7.54 -16.59
N ALA A 325 -0.60 -6.90 -17.33
CA ALA A 325 -0.30 -6.26 -18.61
C ALA A 325 0.62 -5.03 -18.46
N SER A 326 0.59 -4.38 -17.30
CA SER A 326 1.48 -3.25 -16.98
C SER A 326 2.92 -3.66 -16.64
N ILE A 327 3.21 -4.96 -16.50
CA ILE A 327 4.52 -5.47 -16.11
C ILE A 327 5.14 -6.24 -17.29
N THR A 328 6.11 -5.60 -17.93
CA THR A 328 6.84 -6.15 -19.07
C THR A 328 8.28 -6.52 -18.70
N ASP A 329 8.90 -7.40 -19.49
CA ASP A 329 10.30 -7.80 -19.34
C ASP A 329 11.26 -6.61 -19.27
N ASP A 330 11.07 -5.61 -20.12
CA ASP A 330 11.95 -4.44 -20.18
C ASP A 330 11.78 -3.49 -18.99
N VAL A 331 10.66 -3.56 -18.26
CA VAL A 331 10.48 -2.88 -16.96
C VAL A 331 11.20 -3.66 -15.87
N LEU A 332 11.00 -4.99 -15.80
CA LEU A 332 11.63 -5.81 -14.76
C LEU A 332 13.16 -5.84 -14.88
N ARG A 333 13.71 -5.73 -16.09
CA ARG A 333 15.17 -5.71 -16.34
C ARG A 333 15.86 -4.37 -16.08
N VAL A 334 15.19 -3.40 -15.47
CA VAL A 334 15.84 -2.17 -15.00
C VAL A 334 16.66 -2.50 -13.74
N ASP A 335 17.97 -2.28 -13.81
CA ASP A 335 18.92 -2.65 -12.74
C ASP A 335 19.03 -1.60 -11.62
N SER A 336 18.79 -0.32 -11.92
CA SER A 336 18.84 0.78 -10.94
C SER A 336 17.72 1.78 -11.18
N PRO A 337 16.78 1.91 -10.23
CA PRO A 337 16.57 1.00 -9.09
C PRO A 337 16.20 -0.41 -9.59
N PRO A 338 16.50 -1.48 -8.82
CA PRO A 338 16.33 -2.87 -9.27
C PRO A 338 14.84 -3.26 -9.34
N LEU A 339 14.15 -2.93 -10.42
CA LEU A 339 12.68 -2.97 -10.48
C LEU A 339 12.13 -4.39 -10.31
N ALA A 340 12.82 -5.43 -10.78
CA ALA A 340 12.35 -6.80 -10.52
C ALA A 340 12.24 -7.14 -9.03
N ASP A 341 13.08 -6.56 -8.16
CA ASP A 341 12.98 -6.78 -6.71
C ASP A 341 11.72 -6.20 -6.08
N TRP A 342 11.13 -5.19 -6.72
CA TRP A 342 9.96 -4.47 -6.22
C TRP A 342 8.68 -4.86 -6.92
N LEU A 343 8.76 -5.26 -8.20
CA LEU A 343 7.59 -5.33 -9.07
C LEU A 343 7.23 -6.75 -9.52
N GLU A 344 8.17 -7.71 -9.50
CA GLU A 344 7.90 -9.02 -10.10
C GLU A 344 6.82 -9.80 -9.35
N PHE A 345 6.72 -9.65 -8.03
CA PHE A 345 5.73 -10.38 -7.23
C PHE A 345 4.27 -10.10 -7.68
N PHE A 346 3.97 -8.90 -8.18
CA PHE A 346 2.62 -8.54 -8.63
C PHE A 346 2.13 -9.47 -9.76
N LYS A 347 3.04 -10.08 -10.54
CA LYS A 347 2.70 -11.09 -11.57
C LYS A 347 2.21 -12.41 -10.99
N SER A 348 2.41 -12.65 -9.69
CA SER A 348 1.96 -13.86 -9.00
C SER A 348 0.55 -13.74 -8.40
N VAL A 349 0.00 -12.53 -8.31
CA VAL A 349 -1.28 -12.23 -7.62
C VAL A 349 -2.46 -13.02 -8.18
N ARG A 350 -2.48 -13.35 -9.48
CA ARG A 350 -3.56 -14.15 -10.08
C ARG A 350 -3.75 -15.50 -9.41
N VAL A 351 -2.70 -16.10 -8.88
CA VAL A 351 -2.80 -17.35 -8.12
C VAL A 351 -3.76 -17.19 -6.94
N HIS A 352 -3.62 -16.11 -6.19
CA HIS A 352 -4.52 -15.79 -5.07
C HIS A 352 -5.97 -15.58 -5.54
N VAL A 353 -6.17 -14.87 -6.65
CA VAL A 353 -7.50 -14.65 -7.24
C VAL A 353 -8.16 -15.98 -7.59
N TYR A 354 -7.45 -16.89 -8.26
CA TYR A 354 -7.99 -18.18 -8.65
C TYR A 354 -8.30 -19.07 -7.44
N VAL A 355 -7.42 -19.10 -6.44
CA VAL A 355 -7.67 -19.84 -5.19
C VAL A 355 -8.90 -19.30 -4.46
N ARG A 356 -9.03 -17.97 -4.35
CA ARG A 356 -10.14 -17.31 -3.66
C ARG A 356 -11.50 -17.69 -4.24
N PHE A 357 -11.59 -17.71 -5.56
CA PHE A 357 -12.85 -17.98 -6.27
C PHE A 357 -13.02 -19.44 -6.70
N GLY A 358 -12.12 -20.34 -6.29
CA GLY A 358 -12.20 -21.76 -6.60
C GLY A 358 -12.09 -22.07 -8.10
N LEU A 359 -11.36 -21.25 -8.85
CA LEU A 359 -11.12 -21.40 -10.30
C LEU A 359 -10.03 -22.46 -10.53
N TRP A 360 -10.34 -23.70 -10.12
CA TRP A 360 -9.36 -24.76 -10.01
C TRP A 360 -8.84 -25.26 -11.35
N GLU A 361 -9.69 -25.34 -12.37
CA GLU A 361 -9.27 -25.81 -13.69
C GLU A 361 -8.38 -24.77 -14.37
N GLU A 362 -8.76 -23.49 -14.30
CA GLU A 362 -7.95 -22.37 -14.78
C GLU A 362 -6.59 -22.31 -14.08
N LEU A 363 -6.54 -22.60 -12.77
CA LEU A 363 -5.30 -22.60 -12.01
C LEU A 363 -4.38 -23.78 -12.36
N LYS A 364 -4.93 -24.97 -12.63
CA LYS A 364 -4.16 -26.12 -13.12
C LYS A 364 -3.53 -25.84 -14.49
N GLU A 365 -4.24 -25.11 -15.34
CA GLU A 365 -3.81 -24.75 -16.70
C GLU A 365 -2.93 -23.50 -16.76
N LEU A 366 -2.78 -22.75 -15.66
CA LEU A 366 -1.99 -21.52 -15.64
C LEU A 366 -0.54 -21.79 -16.13
N PRO A 367 -0.03 -21.06 -17.14
CA PRO A 367 1.27 -21.38 -17.74
C PRO A 367 2.43 -21.03 -16.80
N ILE A 368 3.51 -21.79 -16.91
CA ILE A 368 4.79 -21.45 -16.26
C ILE A 368 5.55 -20.47 -17.16
N PRO A 369 6.09 -19.35 -16.65
CA PRO A 369 6.90 -18.43 -17.43
C PRO A 369 8.11 -19.12 -18.09
N GLU A 370 8.50 -18.66 -19.28
CA GLU A 370 9.69 -19.17 -19.97
C GLU A 370 10.98 -18.75 -19.23
N ASP A 371 11.13 -17.47 -18.90
CA ASP A 371 12.24 -16.94 -18.08
C ASP A 371 11.91 -17.07 -16.59
N GLN A 372 12.20 -18.25 -16.04
CA GLN A 372 11.94 -18.56 -14.62
C GLN A 372 12.95 -17.90 -13.66
N ASP A 373 14.04 -17.31 -14.17
CA ASP A 373 14.99 -16.57 -13.34
C ASP A 373 14.48 -15.14 -13.11
N LEU A 374 13.97 -14.49 -14.18
CA LEU A 374 13.30 -13.19 -14.05
C LEU A 374 12.01 -13.32 -13.23
N TYR A 375 11.14 -14.26 -13.61
CA TYR A 375 9.81 -14.50 -13.03
C TYR A 375 9.83 -15.58 -11.94
N CYS A 376 10.85 -15.55 -11.06
CA CYS A 376 11.07 -16.58 -10.05
C CYS A 376 9.92 -16.66 -9.03
N VAL A 377 9.37 -15.53 -8.58
CA VAL A 377 8.24 -15.53 -7.62
C VAL A 377 6.97 -16.05 -8.30
N THR A 378 6.69 -15.57 -9.51
CA THR A 378 5.55 -16.03 -10.34
C THR A 378 5.61 -17.53 -10.58
N THR A 379 6.80 -18.07 -10.88
CA THR A 379 7.01 -19.50 -11.10
C THR A 379 6.73 -20.31 -9.82
N ALA A 380 7.30 -19.90 -8.69
CA ALA A 380 7.06 -20.57 -7.40
C ALA A 380 5.56 -20.53 -7.04
N MET A 381 4.94 -19.36 -7.07
CA MET A 381 3.52 -19.22 -6.72
C MET A 381 2.60 -19.97 -7.69
N THR A 382 2.94 -20.08 -8.97
CA THR A 382 2.13 -20.86 -9.93
C THR A 382 2.14 -22.35 -9.57
N HIS A 383 3.31 -22.92 -9.26
CA HIS A 383 3.39 -24.31 -8.80
C HIS A 383 2.65 -24.52 -7.46
N TYR A 384 2.77 -23.58 -6.52
CA TYR A 384 1.97 -23.59 -5.28
C TYR A 384 0.47 -23.64 -5.58
N GLY A 385 -0.02 -22.75 -6.45
CA GLY A 385 -1.42 -22.67 -6.82
C GLY A 385 -1.93 -23.94 -7.49
N LYS A 386 -1.17 -24.49 -8.44
CA LYS A 386 -1.50 -25.77 -9.10
C LYS A 386 -1.60 -26.90 -8.09
N ALA A 387 -0.66 -26.98 -7.15
CA ALA A 387 -0.66 -28.02 -6.13
C ALA A 387 -1.90 -27.92 -5.22
N VAL A 388 -2.27 -26.71 -4.80
CA VAL A 388 -3.53 -26.46 -4.06
C VAL A 388 -4.75 -26.85 -4.90
N ALA A 389 -4.81 -26.50 -6.19
CA ALA A 389 -5.93 -26.84 -7.05
C ALA A 389 -6.10 -28.36 -7.25
N PHE A 390 -5.00 -29.10 -7.44
CA PHE A 390 -5.03 -30.55 -7.52
C PHE A 390 -5.45 -31.19 -6.19
N ALA A 391 -4.98 -30.67 -5.06
CA ALA A 391 -5.42 -31.13 -3.74
C ALA A 391 -6.93 -30.86 -3.54
N ALA A 392 -7.38 -29.63 -3.79
CA ALA A 392 -8.78 -29.22 -3.63
C ALA A 392 -9.74 -30.11 -4.44
N THR A 393 -9.29 -30.61 -5.59
CA THR A 393 -10.03 -31.51 -6.51
C THR A 393 -9.72 -33.01 -6.34
N ASN A 394 -9.13 -33.42 -5.20
CA ASN A 394 -8.81 -34.81 -4.83
C ASN A 394 -7.79 -35.53 -5.74
N ASN A 395 -7.01 -34.81 -6.55
CA ASN A 395 -5.90 -35.39 -7.32
C ASN A 395 -4.58 -35.27 -6.55
N VAL A 396 -4.46 -36.05 -5.46
CA VAL A 396 -3.26 -36.06 -4.60
C VAL A 396 -1.96 -36.37 -5.36
N PRO A 397 -1.89 -37.32 -6.32
CA PRO A 397 -0.65 -37.59 -7.05
C PRO A 397 -0.09 -36.37 -7.80
N GLU A 398 -0.93 -35.62 -8.54
CA GLU A 398 -0.46 -34.40 -9.22
C GLU A 398 -0.17 -33.27 -8.22
N ALA A 399 -0.92 -33.17 -7.11
CA ALA A 399 -0.63 -32.20 -6.05
C ALA A 399 0.77 -32.40 -5.45
N LEU A 400 1.17 -33.65 -5.21
CA LEU A 400 2.51 -34.00 -4.71
C LEU A 400 3.61 -33.68 -5.72
N LYS A 401 3.36 -33.87 -7.02
CA LYS A 401 4.28 -33.52 -8.09
C LYS A 401 4.48 -32.01 -8.17
N GLU A 402 3.41 -31.23 -8.16
CA GLU A 402 3.46 -29.77 -8.15
C GLU A 402 4.10 -29.22 -6.87
N ARG A 403 3.92 -29.89 -5.71
CA ARG A 403 4.65 -29.55 -4.47
C ARG A 403 6.16 -29.67 -4.65
N THR A 404 6.64 -30.73 -5.28
CA THR A 404 8.09 -30.88 -5.56
C THR A 404 8.58 -29.77 -6.50
N LEU A 405 7.82 -29.44 -7.55
CA LEU A 405 8.17 -28.36 -8.47
C LEU A 405 8.18 -26.98 -7.77
N TYR A 406 7.22 -26.73 -6.90
CA TYR A 406 7.18 -25.55 -6.03
C TYR A 406 8.44 -25.46 -5.16
N GLN A 407 8.84 -26.54 -4.50
CA GLN A 407 10.02 -26.56 -3.63
C GLN A 407 11.32 -26.25 -4.40
N GLU A 408 11.45 -26.71 -5.65
CA GLU A 408 12.59 -26.36 -6.50
C GLU A 408 12.53 -24.91 -7.00
N ALA A 409 11.35 -24.41 -7.37
CA ALA A 409 11.16 -23.03 -7.81
C ALA A 409 11.40 -22.03 -6.66
N ALA A 410 10.94 -22.33 -5.44
CA ALA A 410 11.12 -21.49 -4.26
C ALA A 410 12.60 -21.24 -3.94
N LYS A 411 13.50 -22.20 -4.20
CA LYS A 411 14.95 -22.05 -4.01
C LYS A 411 15.58 -21.02 -4.95
N ARG A 412 14.91 -20.67 -6.06
CA ARG A 412 15.41 -19.68 -7.04
C ARG A 412 15.06 -18.25 -6.66
N VAL A 413 14.10 -18.05 -5.75
CA VAL A 413 13.69 -16.71 -5.33
C VAL A 413 14.81 -16.08 -4.49
N PRO A 414 15.44 -14.99 -4.93
CA PRO A 414 16.51 -14.37 -4.17
C PRO A 414 15.94 -13.64 -2.93
N PRO A 415 16.74 -13.48 -1.87
CA PRO A 415 16.32 -12.79 -0.64
C PRO A 415 16.03 -11.29 -0.86
N SER A 416 16.34 -10.75 -2.04
CA SER A 416 16.08 -9.36 -2.42
C SER A 416 14.64 -9.10 -2.88
N ARG A 417 13.90 -10.11 -3.34
CA ARG A 417 12.51 -9.97 -3.79
C ARG A 417 11.60 -9.55 -2.64
N LYS A 418 10.75 -8.56 -2.90
CA LYS A 418 9.87 -7.97 -1.89
C LYS A 418 8.43 -7.97 -2.38
N ASP A 419 7.54 -8.23 -1.43
CA ASP A 419 6.22 -7.61 -1.37
C ASP A 419 6.30 -6.61 -0.22
N TYR A 420 6.77 -5.40 -0.56
CA TYR A 420 7.31 -4.48 0.43
C TYR A 420 6.25 -4.13 1.50
N PRO A 421 6.58 -4.21 2.80
CA PRO A 421 7.93 -4.32 3.39
C PRO A 421 8.42 -5.76 3.60
N ASN A 422 7.59 -6.78 3.34
CA ASN A 422 7.93 -8.17 3.54
C ASN A 422 8.87 -8.69 2.44
N LEU A 423 9.68 -9.70 2.80
CA LEU A 423 10.47 -10.43 1.83
C LEU A 423 9.65 -11.59 1.29
N ILE A 424 9.76 -11.87 -0.01
CA ILE A 424 9.01 -12.99 -0.61
C ILE A 424 9.42 -14.33 0.03
N ILE A 425 10.68 -14.49 0.41
CA ILE A 425 11.14 -15.70 1.11
C ILE A 425 10.42 -15.95 2.44
N ASP A 426 9.88 -14.92 3.10
CA ASP A 426 9.06 -15.07 4.30
C ASP A 426 7.61 -15.43 3.94
N ILE A 427 7.07 -14.82 2.89
CA ILE A 427 5.74 -15.15 2.34
C ILE A 427 5.68 -16.62 1.87
N LEU A 428 6.75 -17.13 1.26
CA LEU A 428 6.82 -18.54 0.85
C LEU A 428 6.77 -19.53 2.02
N LYS A 429 7.06 -19.10 3.25
CA LYS A 429 6.85 -19.96 4.44
C LYS A 429 5.36 -20.18 4.69
N VAL A 430 4.53 -19.14 4.49
CA VAL A 430 3.06 -19.24 4.53
C VAL A 430 2.57 -20.20 3.45
N ALA A 431 3.01 -19.99 2.19
CA ALA A 431 2.63 -20.84 1.06
C ALA A 431 2.99 -22.32 1.29
N THR A 432 4.19 -22.60 1.80
CA THR A 432 4.65 -23.97 2.08
C THR A 432 3.76 -24.66 3.11
N ALA A 433 3.49 -24.01 4.24
CA ALA A 433 2.68 -24.58 5.30
C ALA A 433 1.20 -24.75 4.88
N MET A 434 0.65 -23.79 4.13
CA MET A 434 -0.69 -23.89 3.53
C MET A 434 -0.79 -25.10 2.60
N LEU A 435 0.19 -25.26 1.71
CA LEU A 435 0.22 -26.34 0.73
C LEU A 435 0.29 -27.71 1.40
N ASP A 436 1.15 -27.86 2.40
CA ASP A 436 1.27 -29.11 3.14
C ASP A 436 -0.02 -29.43 3.90
N GLY A 437 -0.67 -28.42 4.50
CA GLY A 437 -1.97 -28.57 5.16
C GLY A 437 -3.06 -29.10 4.22
N GLU A 438 -3.22 -28.48 3.04
CA GLU A 438 -4.20 -28.87 2.03
C GLU A 438 -3.96 -30.29 1.51
N ILE A 439 -2.72 -30.65 1.19
CA ILE A 439 -2.38 -31.99 0.69
C ILE A 439 -2.62 -33.05 1.76
N GLU A 440 -2.14 -32.84 2.99
CA GLU A 440 -2.30 -33.83 4.06
C GLU A 440 -3.78 -34.01 4.45
N TYR A 441 -4.58 -32.94 4.39
CA TYR A 441 -6.02 -33.05 4.60
C TYR A 441 -6.65 -34.02 3.60
N ARG A 442 -6.26 -33.91 2.33
CA ARG A 442 -6.77 -34.75 1.22
C ARG A 442 -6.24 -36.17 1.24
N ARG A 443 -5.12 -36.40 1.92
CA ARG A 443 -4.60 -37.74 2.22
C ARG A 443 -5.30 -38.41 3.40
N GLY A 444 -6.19 -37.69 4.11
CA GLY A 444 -6.85 -38.16 5.33
C GLY A 444 -5.97 -38.04 6.58
N ASN A 445 -4.82 -37.38 6.49
CA ASN A 445 -3.88 -37.19 7.59
C ASN A 445 -4.25 -35.95 8.41
N PHE A 446 -5.47 -35.91 8.96
CA PHE A 446 -6.07 -34.70 9.52
C PHE A 446 -5.26 -34.04 10.63
N THR A 447 -4.63 -34.81 11.53
CA THR A 447 -3.78 -34.25 12.58
C THR A 447 -2.64 -33.42 12.00
N GLN A 448 -1.91 -33.99 11.04
CA GLN A 448 -0.80 -33.31 10.35
C GLN A 448 -1.30 -32.11 9.53
N ALA A 449 -2.44 -32.27 8.86
CA ALA A 449 -3.06 -31.19 8.10
C ALA A 449 -3.32 -29.95 8.96
N PHE A 450 -3.98 -30.13 10.11
CA PHE A 450 -4.28 -29.01 11.02
C PHE A 450 -3.04 -28.46 11.75
N GLU A 451 -1.99 -29.26 11.95
CA GLU A 451 -0.69 -28.75 12.41
C GLU A 451 -0.06 -27.82 11.37
N SER A 452 0.00 -28.24 10.10
CA SER A 452 0.53 -27.40 9.02
C SER A 452 -0.30 -26.13 8.79
N LEU A 453 -1.63 -26.20 8.87
CA LEU A 453 -2.49 -25.01 8.75
C LEU A 453 -2.29 -24.02 9.92
N ARG A 454 -2.05 -24.51 11.14
CA ARG A 454 -1.68 -23.63 12.28
C ARG A 454 -0.30 -23.00 12.09
N GLU A 455 0.64 -23.72 11.47
CA GLU A 455 1.95 -23.17 11.14
C GLU A 455 1.85 -22.09 10.05
N ALA A 456 0.97 -22.27 9.06
CA ALA A 456 0.66 -21.24 8.07
C ALA A 456 0.14 -19.96 8.74
N ILE A 457 -0.83 -20.10 9.66
CA ILE A 457 -1.34 -18.98 10.46
C ILE A 457 -0.22 -18.30 11.24
N ARG A 458 0.69 -19.07 11.86
CA ARG A 458 1.82 -18.50 12.62
C ARG A 458 2.78 -17.71 11.73
N HIS A 459 3.02 -18.17 10.50
CA HIS A 459 3.85 -17.46 9.53
C HIS A 459 3.16 -16.19 9.01
N ASP A 460 1.87 -16.27 8.72
CA ASP A 460 1.02 -15.15 8.30
C ASP A 460 1.01 -14.06 9.39
N ASP A 461 0.74 -14.45 10.64
CA ASP A 461 0.76 -13.58 11.82
C ASP A 461 2.14 -12.99 12.18
N ALA A 462 3.21 -13.48 11.55
CA ALA A 462 4.58 -12.98 11.74
C ALA A 462 5.03 -12.01 10.64
N LEU A 463 4.24 -11.84 9.58
CA LEU A 463 4.52 -10.84 8.54
C LEU A 463 4.42 -9.43 9.11
N MET A 464 5.16 -8.50 8.50
CA MET A 464 5.04 -7.09 8.82
C MET A 464 3.73 -6.54 8.25
N TYR A 465 3.13 -5.62 9.01
CA TYR A 465 1.96 -4.87 8.58
C TYR A 465 2.23 -4.13 7.27
N THR A 466 1.29 -4.29 6.35
CA THR A 466 1.21 -3.63 5.06
C THR A 466 -0.21 -3.72 4.56
N GLU A 467 -0.59 -2.76 3.73
CA GLU A 467 -1.89 -2.73 3.08
C GLU A 467 -1.68 -2.78 1.57
N PRO A 468 -2.31 -3.72 0.85
CA PRO A 468 -2.94 -4.94 1.35
C PRO A 468 -1.94 -5.82 2.09
N TRP A 469 -2.45 -6.75 2.88
CA TRP A 469 -1.66 -7.74 3.61
C TRP A 469 -0.77 -8.57 2.68
N GLY A 470 0.45 -8.88 3.14
CA GLY A 470 1.45 -9.58 2.33
C GLY A 470 1.05 -11.02 1.94
N TRP A 471 0.07 -11.59 2.61
CA TRP A 471 -0.62 -12.81 2.17
C TRP A 471 -2.10 -12.50 1.93
N MET A 472 -2.52 -12.50 0.66
CA MET A 472 -3.81 -11.92 0.29
C MET A 472 -5.05 -12.72 0.73
N LEU A 473 -4.89 -14.00 1.10
CA LEU A 473 -5.99 -14.85 1.54
C LEU A 473 -5.77 -15.24 3.00
N PRO A 474 -6.58 -14.77 3.95
CA PRO A 474 -6.36 -15.11 5.36
C PRO A 474 -6.26 -16.63 5.55
N THR A 475 -5.11 -17.10 6.04
CA THR A 475 -4.82 -18.53 6.23
C THR A 475 -5.85 -19.22 7.13
N ARG A 476 -6.42 -18.46 8.08
CA ARG A 476 -7.52 -18.87 8.96
C ARG A 476 -8.75 -19.35 8.23
N HIS A 477 -9.01 -18.87 7.00
CA HIS A 477 -10.19 -19.32 6.23
C HIS A 477 -10.12 -20.81 5.88
N ALA A 478 -8.96 -21.28 5.38
CA ALA A 478 -8.80 -22.71 5.05
C ALA A 478 -8.89 -23.56 6.33
N TYR A 479 -8.19 -23.15 7.39
CA TYR A 479 -8.29 -23.80 8.71
C TYR A 479 -9.74 -23.91 9.20
N ALA A 480 -10.47 -22.81 9.21
CA ALA A 480 -11.83 -22.76 9.74
C ALA A 480 -12.84 -23.52 8.85
N ALA A 481 -12.72 -23.42 7.53
CA ALA A 481 -13.58 -24.16 6.61
C ALA A 481 -13.38 -25.67 6.73
N LEU A 482 -12.14 -26.14 6.81
CA LEU A 482 -11.80 -27.56 6.96
C LEU A 482 -12.15 -28.08 8.36
N SER A 483 -12.06 -27.25 9.40
CA SER A 483 -12.57 -27.53 10.74
C SER A 483 -14.09 -27.74 10.74
N LEU A 484 -14.86 -26.87 10.06
CA LEU A 484 -16.31 -27.04 9.90
C LEU A 484 -16.69 -28.34 9.17
N GLU A 485 -15.89 -28.73 8.17
CA GLU A 485 -16.08 -30.01 7.46
C GLU A 485 -15.90 -31.23 8.38
N GLN A 486 -14.97 -31.15 9.34
CA GLN A 486 -14.76 -32.19 10.35
C GLN A 486 -15.70 -32.09 11.56
N GLY A 487 -16.57 -31.07 11.62
CA GLY A 487 -17.47 -30.84 12.75
C GLY A 487 -16.82 -30.16 13.95
N HIS A 488 -15.60 -29.64 13.82
CA HIS A 488 -14.90 -28.84 14.83
C HIS A 488 -15.43 -27.39 14.80
N VAL A 489 -16.68 -27.21 15.25
CA VAL A 489 -17.41 -25.95 15.09
C VAL A 489 -16.85 -24.85 15.98
N GLU A 490 -16.46 -25.15 17.21
CA GLU A 490 -15.87 -24.21 18.15
C GLU A 490 -14.52 -23.67 17.67
N GLU A 491 -13.65 -24.53 17.14
CA GLU A 491 -12.36 -24.14 16.57
C GLU A 491 -12.52 -23.23 15.36
N ALA A 492 -13.49 -23.54 14.48
CA ALA A 492 -13.81 -22.69 13.34
C ALA A 492 -14.38 -21.34 13.78
N ALA A 493 -15.27 -21.34 14.78
CA ALA A 493 -15.86 -20.11 15.32
C ALA A 493 -14.79 -19.16 15.85
N ARG A 494 -13.80 -19.68 16.60
CA ARG A 494 -12.67 -18.88 17.11
C ARG A 494 -11.83 -18.31 15.95
N ALA A 495 -11.47 -19.14 14.98
CA ALA A 495 -10.66 -18.70 13.84
C ALA A 495 -11.33 -17.58 13.01
N TYR A 496 -12.66 -17.65 12.81
CA TYR A 496 -13.38 -16.55 12.16
C TYR A 496 -13.56 -15.32 13.05
N ALA A 497 -13.76 -15.49 14.37
CA ALA A 497 -13.86 -14.37 15.30
C ALA A 497 -12.53 -13.59 15.36
N GLU A 498 -11.40 -14.30 15.39
CA GLU A 498 -10.07 -13.73 15.27
C GLU A 498 -9.94 -12.96 13.94
N ASP A 499 -10.20 -13.61 12.79
CA ASP A 499 -10.12 -12.96 11.47
C ASP A 499 -10.96 -11.67 11.40
N LEU A 500 -12.20 -11.70 11.90
CA LEU A 500 -13.09 -10.53 11.89
C LEU A 500 -12.70 -9.44 12.92
N GLY A 501 -11.72 -9.70 13.79
CA GLY A 501 -11.36 -8.80 14.89
C GLY A 501 -12.41 -8.72 16.01
N LEU A 502 -13.24 -9.76 16.15
CA LEU A 502 -14.20 -9.91 17.25
C LEU A 502 -13.56 -10.51 18.51
N ASP A 503 -12.39 -11.11 18.36
CA ASP A 503 -11.51 -11.54 19.44
C ASP A 503 -10.29 -10.61 19.55
N ALA A 504 -9.81 -10.37 20.78
CA ALA A 504 -8.71 -9.48 21.08
C ALA A 504 -7.32 -10.14 20.97
N GLU A 505 -7.25 -11.43 20.63
CA GLU A 505 -5.99 -12.19 20.62
C GLU A 505 -5.06 -11.85 19.43
N ILE A 506 -5.62 -11.49 18.27
CA ILE A 506 -4.80 -11.18 17.09
C ILE A 506 -4.43 -9.71 17.00
N THR A 507 -3.29 -9.45 16.35
CA THR A 507 -2.84 -8.09 16.11
C THR A 507 -3.87 -7.34 15.27
N ARG A 508 -4.07 -6.05 15.56
CA ARG A 508 -5.00 -5.21 14.78
C ARG A 508 -4.66 -5.25 13.28
N ALA A 509 -3.36 -5.26 13.03
CA ALA A 509 -2.74 -5.41 11.74
C ALA A 509 -3.10 -6.69 10.99
N HIS A 510 -3.80 -7.69 11.55
CA HIS A 510 -4.20 -8.96 10.88
C HIS A 510 -5.72 -9.22 10.95
N GLN A 511 -6.51 -8.18 11.26
CA GLN A 511 -7.96 -8.26 11.30
C GLN A 511 -8.58 -7.79 9.98
N HIS A 512 -9.63 -8.48 9.55
CA HIS A 512 -10.41 -8.24 8.35
C HIS A 512 -11.89 -8.02 8.69
N PRO A 513 -12.25 -6.90 9.36
CA PRO A 513 -13.65 -6.61 9.67
C PRO A 513 -14.52 -6.66 8.41
N ASN A 514 -15.75 -7.13 8.55
CA ASN A 514 -16.73 -7.26 7.46
C ASN A 514 -16.29 -8.10 6.24
N ASN A 515 -15.22 -8.89 6.35
CA ASN A 515 -14.80 -9.83 5.31
C ASN A 515 -15.93 -10.84 5.06
N VAL A 516 -16.49 -10.82 3.84
CA VAL A 516 -17.74 -11.55 3.53
C VAL A 516 -17.59 -13.07 3.76
N TRP A 517 -16.40 -13.60 3.52
CA TRP A 517 -16.09 -15.03 3.64
C TRP A 517 -16.07 -15.46 5.11
N ALA A 518 -15.44 -14.66 5.98
CA ALA A 518 -15.38 -14.93 7.40
C ALA A 518 -16.73 -14.65 8.08
N LEU A 519 -17.45 -13.61 7.68
CA LEU A 519 -18.83 -13.35 8.14
C LEU A 519 -19.75 -14.55 7.84
N HIS A 520 -19.69 -15.11 6.63
CA HIS A 520 -20.45 -16.29 6.27
C HIS A 520 -20.09 -17.47 7.18
N GLY A 521 -18.80 -17.80 7.29
CA GLY A 521 -18.33 -18.92 8.10
C GLY A 521 -18.66 -18.77 9.59
N TYR A 522 -18.51 -17.57 10.14
CA TYR A 522 -18.83 -17.29 11.53
C TYR A 522 -20.33 -17.40 11.80
N HIS A 523 -21.17 -16.84 10.92
CA HIS A 523 -22.62 -16.99 11.02
C HIS A 523 -23.04 -18.47 11.01
N GLU A 524 -22.47 -19.30 10.12
CA GLU A 524 -22.70 -20.75 10.10
C GLU A 524 -22.33 -21.39 11.44
N CYS A 525 -21.15 -21.06 11.99
CA CYS A 525 -20.71 -21.56 13.29
C CYS A 525 -21.69 -21.18 14.42
N LEU A 526 -22.07 -19.90 14.51
CA LEU A 526 -22.98 -19.41 15.54
C LEU A 526 -24.35 -20.11 15.48
N MET A 527 -24.87 -20.36 14.28
CA MET A 527 -26.12 -21.09 14.11
C MET A 527 -26.01 -22.55 14.57
N ARG A 528 -24.91 -23.24 14.24
CA ARG A 528 -24.65 -24.62 14.68
C ARG A 528 -24.45 -24.74 16.20
N LEU A 529 -23.81 -23.73 16.81
CA LEU A 529 -23.60 -23.66 18.27
C LEU A 529 -24.85 -23.18 19.04
N GLY A 530 -25.94 -22.83 18.36
CA GLY A 530 -27.15 -22.30 19.00
C GLY A 530 -27.02 -20.86 19.54
N ARG A 531 -25.95 -20.14 19.20
CA ARG A 531 -25.66 -18.75 19.60
C ARG A 531 -26.48 -17.74 18.77
N ARG A 532 -27.81 -17.88 18.81
CA ARG A 532 -28.74 -17.18 17.89
C ARG A 532 -28.71 -15.65 17.99
N ALA A 533 -28.54 -15.10 19.19
CA ALA A 533 -28.50 -13.65 19.38
C ALA A 533 -27.31 -13.01 18.64
N GLU A 534 -26.15 -13.65 18.73
CA GLU A 534 -24.94 -13.21 18.03
C GLU A 534 -25.07 -13.44 16.52
N ALA A 535 -25.64 -14.58 16.11
CA ALA A 535 -25.89 -14.87 14.70
C ALA A 535 -26.77 -13.79 14.04
N LEU A 536 -27.78 -13.27 14.74
CA LEU A 536 -28.64 -12.18 14.22
C LEU A 536 -27.85 -10.89 13.95
N ILE A 537 -26.87 -10.55 14.79
CA ILE A 537 -26.02 -9.36 14.60
C ILE A 537 -25.11 -9.58 13.39
N ILE A 538 -24.45 -10.73 13.31
CA ILE A 538 -23.55 -11.07 12.20
C ILE A 538 -24.32 -11.18 10.89
N LYS A 539 -25.55 -11.69 10.91
CA LYS A 539 -26.40 -11.82 9.72
C LYS A 539 -26.66 -10.47 9.06
N GLN A 540 -26.88 -9.40 9.83
CA GLN A 540 -27.10 -8.06 9.26
C GLN A 540 -25.86 -7.56 8.51
N GLN A 541 -24.67 -7.74 9.09
CA GLN A 541 -23.40 -7.38 8.45
C GLN A 541 -23.16 -8.23 7.20
N LEU A 542 -23.41 -9.54 7.31
CA LEU A 542 -23.29 -10.49 6.20
C LEU A 542 -24.22 -10.14 5.04
N ASP A 543 -25.47 -9.73 5.31
CA ASP A 543 -26.42 -9.35 4.26
C ASP A 543 -25.95 -8.13 3.47
N VAL A 544 -25.36 -7.15 4.15
CA VAL A 544 -24.76 -5.99 3.48
C VAL A 544 -23.54 -6.41 2.66
N ALA A 545 -22.65 -7.23 3.23
CA ALA A 545 -21.45 -7.71 2.53
C ALA A 545 -21.79 -8.58 1.30
N LEU A 546 -22.80 -9.44 1.39
CA LEU A 546 -23.26 -10.28 0.27
C LEU A 546 -23.92 -9.49 -0.85
N SER A 547 -24.47 -8.30 -0.58
CA SER A 547 -25.19 -7.51 -1.59
C SER A 547 -24.35 -7.07 -2.78
N VAL A 548 -23.01 -7.03 -2.62
CA VAL A 548 -22.06 -6.68 -3.68
C VAL A 548 -21.31 -7.88 -4.25
N ALA A 549 -21.37 -9.05 -3.61
CA ALA A 549 -20.70 -10.25 -4.10
C ALA A 549 -21.33 -10.71 -5.43
N ASP A 550 -20.50 -11.12 -6.39
CA ASP A 550 -20.94 -11.62 -7.70
C ASP A 550 -20.79 -13.15 -7.84
N VAL A 551 -20.42 -13.82 -6.75
CA VAL A 551 -20.34 -15.27 -6.60
C VAL A 551 -21.21 -15.76 -5.44
N ASP A 552 -21.67 -17.00 -5.52
CA ASP A 552 -22.43 -17.65 -4.45
C ASP A 552 -21.47 -18.14 -3.35
N ILE A 553 -21.47 -17.46 -2.20
CA ILE A 553 -20.58 -17.75 -1.07
C ILE A 553 -21.23 -18.79 -0.17
N LYS A 554 -20.74 -20.04 -0.27
CA LYS A 554 -21.21 -21.19 0.53
C LYS A 554 -20.23 -21.64 1.61
N SER A 555 -19.01 -21.13 1.56
CA SER A 555 -17.90 -21.47 2.44
C SER A 555 -16.86 -20.35 2.35
N SER A 556 -16.07 -20.15 3.40
CA SER A 556 -14.97 -19.19 3.39
C SER A 556 -13.76 -19.65 2.55
N CYS A 557 -13.72 -20.95 2.22
CA CYS A 557 -12.73 -21.60 1.36
C CYS A 557 -13.40 -22.65 0.47
N PHE A 558 -13.06 -22.65 -0.82
CA PHE A 558 -13.48 -23.67 -1.79
C PHE A 558 -12.76 -25.02 -1.62
N CYS A 559 -11.79 -25.10 -0.71
CA CYS A 559 -11.19 -26.35 -0.22
C CYS A 559 -12.17 -27.19 0.64
N ARG A 560 -13.27 -26.61 1.12
CA ARG A 560 -14.34 -27.37 1.78
C ARG A 560 -15.29 -27.97 0.75
N LEU A 561 -15.37 -29.30 0.69
CA LEU A 561 -16.27 -30.04 -0.20
C LEU A 561 -17.58 -30.41 0.51
N GLY A 562 -17.54 -30.59 1.84
CA GLY A 562 -18.69 -30.93 2.67
C GLY A 562 -19.52 -29.72 3.07
N VAL A 563 -20.21 -29.09 2.12
CA VAL A 563 -21.25 -28.09 2.44
C VAL A 563 -22.57 -28.85 2.63
N GLN A 564 -23.02 -29.01 3.87
CA GLN A 564 -24.36 -29.52 4.12
C GLN A 564 -25.36 -28.50 3.59
N GLY A 565 -26.02 -28.83 2.49
CA GLY A 565 -27.14 -28.05 1.99
C GLY A 565 -28.20 -27.92 3.07
N SER A 566 -28.73 -26.72 3.25
CA SER A 566 -29.95 -26.49 4.00
C SER A 566 -31.05 -27.35 3.37
N GLN A 567 -31.29 -28.53 3.94
CA GLN A 567 -32.56 -29.21 3.79
C GLN A 567 -33.61 -28.24 4.35
N CYS A 568 -34.23 -27.48 3.46
CA CYS A 568 -35.48 -26.79 3.77
C CYS A 568 -36.45 -27.89 4.20
N CYS A 569 -36.74 -27.96 5.49
CA CYS A 569 -37.83 -28.76 6.01
C CYS A 569 -39.09 -28.33 5.24
N SER A 570 -39.66 -29.28 4.50
CA SER A 570 -40.89 -29.12 3.72
C SER A 570 -42.10 -28.97 4.62
#